data_AF-A0A5P1X4G9-F1
#
_entry.id   AF-A0A5P1X4G9-F1
#
_cell.length_a   1.000
_cell.length_b   1.000
_cell.length_c   1.000
_cell.angle_alpha   90.00
_cell.angle_beta   90.00
_cell.angle_gamma   90.00
#
_symmetry.space_group_name_H-M   'P 1'
#
loop_
_entity.id
_entity.type
_entity.pdbx_description
1 polymer ?
#
loop_
_entity_poly.entity_id
_entity_poly.type
_entity_poly.pdbx_seq_one_letter_code
_entity_poly.pdbx_strand_id
1 'polypeptide(L)'
;MATLNNIFTGMSQGPEAIKANFDSLNSLATTKNDWTETGITYLNGFSRNGDDPLKYATVDLGNSTRMTCLSGWIKTSQINWNSSVVGIKIPTSIFKSGNYASTGGYLFPWNDILVNYNVNVSTGEVTFHNMAGRNNTTQIDAGNDFNISSIFIG
;
A
#
# COMPACT_ATOMS: atom_id res chain seq x y z
N MET A 1 13.33 -12.67 15.73
CA MET A 1 13.12 -11.37 16.40
C MET A 1 14.48 -10.75 16.65
N ALA A 2 14.61 -9.43 16.58
CA ALA A 2 15.84 -8.76 17.02
C ALA A 2 15.96 -8.91 18.55
N THR A 3 17.18 -9.18 19.02
CA THR A 3 17.50 -9.12 20.45
C THR A 3 18.05 -7.73 20.72
N LEU A 4 17.29 -6.93 21.46
CA LEU A 4 17.67 -5.56 21.79
C LEU A 4 18.29 -5.52 23.19
N ASN A 5 19.39 -4.78 23.32
CA ASN A 5 19.97 -4.42 24.60
C ASN A 5 19.09 -3.38 25.30
N ASN A 6 18.91 -3.53 26.62
CA ASN A 6 18.28 -2.50 27.42
C ASN A 6 19.21 -1.27 27.53
N ILE A 7 18.67 -0.07 27.32
CA ILE A 7 19.40 1.19 27.44
C ILE A 7 18.92 1.94 28.68
N PHE A 8 19.84 2.34 29.55
CA PHE A 8 19.56 3.14 30.75
C PHE A 8 20.65 4.18 31.00
N THR A 9 20.27 5.25 31.70
CA THR A 9 21.15 6.37 32.00
C THR A 9 22.37 5.93 32.81
N GLY A 10 23.56 6.38 32.42
CA GLY A 10 24.82 6.05 33.11
C GLY A 10 25.48 4.74 32.70
N MET A 11 24.95 4.05 31.68
CA MET A 11 25.57 2.84 31.13
C MET A 11 26.93 3.15 30.49
N SER A 12 27.96 2.40 30.88
CA SER A 12 29.34 2.59 30.39
C SER A 12 29.50 2.37 28.89
N GLN A 13 28.63 1.58 28.27
CA GLN A 13 28.60 1.27 26.83
C GLN A 13 27.26 1.68 26.18
N GLY A 14 26.66 2.77 26.67
CA GLY A 14 25.39 3.27 26.13
C GLY A 14 25.42 3.48 24.61
N PRO A 15 26.39 4.22 24.05
CA PRO A 15 26.50 4.45 22.61
C PRO A 15 26.63 3.16 21.78
N GLU A 16 27.45 2.21 22.24
CA GLU A 16 27.68 0.94 21.56
C GLU A 16 26.45 0.04 21.61
N ALA A 17 25.74 -0.01 22.74
CA ALA A 17 24.50 -0.76 22.88
C ALA A 17 23.38 -0.18 21.98
N ILE A 18 23.29 1.15 21.87
CA ILE A 18 22.37 1.81 20.94
C ILE A 18 22.72 1.45 19.50
N LYS A 19 24.00 1.53 19.12
CA LYS A 19 24.45 1.16 17.78
C LYS A 19 24.13 -0.31 17.48
N ALA A 20 24.42 -1.23 18.40
CA ALA A 20 24.15 -2.64 18.25
C ALA A 20 22.63 -2.92 18.08
N ASN A 21 21.78 -2.17 18.77
CA ASN A 21 20.33 -2.26 18.58
C ASN A 21 19.92 -1.81 17.17
N PHE A 22 20.46 -0.70 16.68
CA PHE A 22 20.19 -0.25 15.30
C PHE A 22 20.71 -1.25 14.26
N ASP A 23 21.92 -1.79 14.44
CA ASP A 23 22.47 -2.82 13.56
C ASP A 23 21.60 -4.11 13.60
N SER A 24 21.13 -4.50 14.79
CA SER A 24 20.23 -5.66 14.95
C SER A 24 18.87 -5.41 14.31
N LEU A 25 18.33 -4.19 14.34
CA LEU A 25 17.08 -3.86 13.66
C LEU A 25 17.27 -3.78 12.15
N ASN A 26 18.37 -3.17 11.68
CA ASN A 26 18.69 -3.07 10.26
C ASN A 26 18.95 -4.44 9.63
N SER A 27 19.56 -5.38 10.36
CA SER A 27 19.73 -6.76 9.90
C SER A 27 18.43 -7.57 9.83
N LEU A 28 17.33 -7.08 10.40
CA LEU A 28 16.01 -7.67 10.16
C LEU A 28 15.48 -7.38 8.76
N ALA A 29 15.94 -6.34 8.06
CA ALA A 29 15.59 -6.14 6.64
C ALA A 29 16.32 -7.21 5.80
N THR A 30 15.72 -8.38 5.70
CA THR A 30 16.36 -9.60 5.17
C THR A 30 16.22 -9.74 3.66
N THR A 31 15.17 -9.18 3.07
CA THR A 31 14.96 -9.21 1.62
C THR A 31 14.17 -7.99 1.21
N LYS A 32 14.74 -7.18 0.32
CA LYS A 32 14.04 -6.10 -0.37
C LYS A 32 13.86 -6.51 -1.82
N ASN A 33 12.62 -6.60 -2.26
CA ASN A 33 12.30 -6.79 -3.66
C ASN A 33 12.18 -5.43 -4.35
N ASP A 34 12.67 -5.35 -5.58
CA ASP A 34 12.52 -4.15 -6.41
C ASP A 34 11.05 -3.90 -6.76
N TRP A 35 10.75 -2.65 -7.14
CA TRP A 35 9.42 -2.28 -7.61
C TRP A 35 9.06 -3.07 -8.87
N THR A 36 7.86 -3.64 -8.88
CA THR A 36 7.35 -4.43 -10.01
C THR A 36 5.85 -4.24 -10.20
N GLU A 37 5.40 -4.47 -11.43
CA GLU A 37 3.98 -4.50 -11.82
C GLU A 37 3.47 -5.95 -11.96
N THR A 38 4.35 -6.93 -11.77
CA THR A 38 4.08 -8.33 -12.12
C THR A 38 2.89 -8.88 -11.37
N GLY A 39 1.95 -9.50 -12.08
CA GLY A 39 0.80 -10.18 -11.50
C GLY A 39 -0.32 -9.24 -11.01
N ILE A 40 -0.20 -7.92 -11.20
CA ILE A 40 -1.33 -7.00 -11.01
C ILE A 40 -2.31 -7.20 -12.17
N THR A 41 -3.58 -7.44 -11.81
CA THR A 41 -4.69 -7.58 -12.77
C THR A 41 -5.65 -6.42 -12.60
N TYR A 42 -6.07 -5.80 -13.70
CA TYR A 42 -7.08 -4.74 -13.70
C TYR A 42 -8.45 -5.30 -14.05
N LEU A 43 -9.49 -4.85 -13.35
CA LEU A 43 -10.84 -5.42 -13.39
C LEU A 43 -11.87 -4.31 -13.60
N ASN A 44 -13.08 -4.67 -14.04
CA ASN A 44 -14.25 -3.78 -14.04
C ASN A 44 -14.02 -2.40 -14.69
N GLY A 45 -13.28 -2.38 -15.82
CA GLY A 45 -13.01 -1.17 -16.59
C GLY A 45 -11.84 -0.31 -16.07
N PHE A 46 -11.18 -0.74 -14.99
CA PHE A 46 -9.89 -0.19 -14.61
C PHE A 46 -8.80 -0.67 -15.56
N SER A 47 -7.74 0.12 -15.67
CA SER A 47 -6.60 -0.18 -16.53
C SER A 47 -5.30 0.43 -16.02
N ARG A 48 -4.19 -0.08 -16.55
CA ARG A 48 -2.84 0.41 -16.27
C ARG A 48 -2.68 1.86 -16.74
N ASN A 49 -2.07 2.72 -15.90
CA ASN A 49 -1.59 4.01 -16.36
C ASN A 49 -0.34 3.82 -17.26
N GLY A 50 -0.20 4.63 -18.31
CA GLY A 50 0.90 4.51 -19.26
C GLY A 50 2.24 4.99 -18.71
N ASP A 51 2.21 6.11 -18.00
CA ASP A 51 3.37 6.93 -17.63
C ASP A 51 3.93 6.56 -16.24
N ASP A 52 3.04 6.35 -15.26
CA ASP A 52 3.39 5.91 -13.92
C ASP A 52 2.39 4.84 -13.43
N PRO A 53 2.56 3.58 -13.86
CA PRO A 53 1.66 2.49 -13.52
C PRO A 53 1.72 2.15 -12.03
N LEU A 54 0.63 1.59 -11.51
CA LEU A 54 0.64 0.95 -10.21
C LEU A 54 1.69 -0.17 -10.17
N LYS A 55 2.55 -0.08 -9.16
CA LYS A 55 3.65 -1.00 -8.86
C LYS A 55 3.68 -1.27 -7.37
N TYR A 56 4.29 -2.39 -6.99
CA TYR A 56 4.54 -2.72 -5.59
C TYR A 56 6.00 -3.11 -5.36
N ALA A 57 6.45 -2.95 -4.12
CA ALA A 57 7.69 -3.48 -3.61
C ALA A 57 7.42 -4.12 -2.24
N THR A 58 8.23 -5.12 -1.87
CA THR A 58 8.09 -5.77 -0.56
C THR A 58 9.41 -5.77 0.18
N VAL A 59 9.34 -5.61 1.50
CA VAL A 59 10.48 -5.72 2.41
C VAL A 59 10.14 -6.75 3.47
N ASP A 60 10.89 -7.84 3.52
CA ASP A 60 10.81 -8.83 4.59
C ASP A 60 11.59 -8.35 5.81
N LEU A 61 10.86 -8.19 6.92
CA LEU A 61 11.40 -7.87 8.24
C LEU A 61 11.52 -9.17 9.04
N GLY A 62 12.65 -9.85 8.88
CA GLY A 62 12.89 -11.21 9.34
C GLY A 62 11.99 -12.22 8.64
N ASN A 63 11.75 -13.35 9.31
CA ASN A 63 11.05 -14.47 8.70
C ASN A 63 9.51 -14.31 8.73
N SER A 64 8.96 -13.54 9.66
CA SER A 64 7.53 -13.50 9.96
C SER A 64 6.79 -12.30 9.38
N THR A 65 7.47 -11.19 9.13
CA THR A 65 6.82 -9.91 8.76
C THR A 65 7.23 -9.52 7.35
N ARG A 66 6.26 -9.06 6.56
CA ARG A 66 6.50 -8.50 5.23
C ARG A 66 5.75 -7.19 5.12
N MET A 67 6.49 -6.12 4.88
CA MET A 67 5.93 -4.84 4.51
C MET A 67 5.74 -4.82 3.00
N THR A 68 4.52 -4.54 2.54
CA THR A 68 4.25 -4.31 1.11
C THR A 68 3.93 -2.86 0.88
N CYS A 69 4.69 -2.20 0.02
CA CYS A 69 4.46 -0.82 -0.42
C CYS A 69 3.83 -0.84 -1.81
N LEU A 70 2.82 0.00 -2.02
CA LEU A 70 2.15 0.23 -3.31
C LEU A 70 2.37 1.69 -3.73
N SER A 71 2.70 1.91 -5.00
CA SER A 71 3.00 3.23 -5.56
C SER A 71 2.50 3.33 -7.00
N GLY A 72 2.07 4.52 -7.44
CA GLY A 72 1.76 4.81 -8.84
C GLY A 72 0.28 5.02 -9.10
N TRP A 73 -0.10 4.98 -10.38
CA TRP A 73 -1.42 5.36 -10.84
C TRP A 73 -2.18 4.24 -11.56
N ILE A 74 -3.49 4.25 -11.41
CA ILE A 74 -4.43 3.43 -12.17
C ILE A 74 -5.42 4.33 -12.90
N LYS A 75 -5.81 3.93 -14.11
CA LYS A 75 -6.92 4.56 -14.84
C LYS A 75 -8.21 3.86 -14.48
N THR A 76 -9.25 4.61 -14.15
CA THR A 76 -10.60 4.03 -13.93
C THR A 76 -11.53 4.29 -15.10
N SER A 77 -12.50 3.39 -15.27
CA SER A 77 -13.82 3.79 -15.75
C SER A 77 -14.65 4.31 -14.58
N GLN A 78 -15.59 5.21 -14.85
CA GLN A 78 -16.62 5.70 -13.91
C GLN A 78 -16.89 4.79 -12.70
N ILE A 79 -16.68 5.35 -11.50
CA ILE A 79 -17.16 4.78 -10.23
C ILE A 79 -18.36 5.62 -9.78
N ASN A 80 -19.53 4.99 -9.71
CA ASN A 80 -20.76 5.68 -9.31
C ASN A 80 -20.66 6.22 -7.88
N TRP A 81 -21.40 7.28 -7.61
CA TRP A 81 -21.52 7.83 -6.25
C TRP A 81 -21.99 6.76 -5.25
N ASN A 82 -21.39 6.75 -4.05
CA ASN A 82 -21.72 5.83 -2.95
C ASN A 82 -21.69 4.35 -3.38
N SER A 83 -20.75 4.01 -4.26
CA SER A 83 -20.57 2.64 -4.75
C SER A 83 -19.17 2.13 -4.46
N SER A 84 -19.08 0.79 -4.44
CA SER A 84 -17.84 0.05 -4.26
C SER A 84 -17.60 -0.83 -5.48
N VAL A 85 -16.36 -0.86 -5.95
CA VAL A 85 -15.96 -1.70 -7.08
C VAL A 85 -14.58 -2.31 -6.84
N VAL A 86 -14.45 -3.61 -7.11
CA VAL A 86 -13.13 -4.26 -7.15
C VAL A 86 -12.44 -3.79 -8.43
N GLY A 87 -11.45 -2.93 -8.32
CA GLY A 87 -10.79 -2.35 -9.49
C GLY A 87 -9.53 -3.09 -9.91
N ILE A 88 -8.84 -3.71 -8.96
CA ILE A 88 -7.60 -4.45 -9.23
C ILE A 88 -7.50 -5.69 -8.35
N LYS A 89 -6.67 -6.63 -8.79
CA LYS A 89 -6.21 -7.78 -8.02
C LYS A 89 -4.69 -7.78 -7.99
N ILE A 90 -4.11 -7.80 -6.79
CA ILE A 90 -2.67 -7.88 -6.56
C ILE A 90 -2.28 -9.29 -6.09
N PRO A 91 -1.07 -9.79 -6.39
CA PRO A 91 -0.70 -11.16 -6.07
C PRO A 91 -0.73 -11.40 -4.56
N THR A 92 -1.43 -12.43 -4.10
CA THR A 92 -1.55 -12.71 -2.66
C THR A 92 -0.22 -13.13 -2.02
N SER A 93 0.73 -13.60 -2.82
CA SER A 93 2.09 -13.96 -2.38
C SER A 93 2.90 -12.77 -1.83
N ILE A 94 2.47 -11.53 -2.09
CA ILE A 94 3.10 -10.34 -1.51
C ILE A 94 2.69 -10.13 -0.04
N PHE A 95 1.67 -10.85 0.44
CA PHE A 95 1.23 -10.82 1.83
C PHE A 95 1.82 -11.99 2.62
N LYS A 96 2.22 -11.75 3.87
CA LYS A 96 2.40 -12.82 4.87
C LYS A 96 1.11 -12.95 5.69
N SER A 97 1.00 -13.88 6.64
CA SER A 97 -0.20 -13.99 7.48
C SER A 97 -0.32 -12.79 8.45
N GLY A 98 -1.45 -12.08 8.47
CA GLY A 98 -1.69 -10.91 9.33
C GLY A 98 -3.06 -10.27 9.13
N ASN A 99 -3.45 -9.34 10.02
CA ASN A 99 -4.62 -8.48 9.83
C ASN A 99 -4.16 -7.18 9.19
N TYR A 100 -4.69 -6.88 8.00
CA TYR A 100 -4.22 -5.78 7.19
C TYR A 100 -5.32 -4.75 7.00
N ALA A 101 -5.08 -3.54 7.51
CA ALA A 101 -5.95 -2.40 7.29
C ALA A 101 -5.20 -1.38 6.43
N SER A 102 -5.53 -1.33 5.15
CA SER A 102 -5.06 -0.25 4.28
C SER A 102 -6.22 0.69 4.01
N THR A 103 -6.09 1.94 4.42
CA THR A 103 -6.98 3.03 4.03
C THR A 103 -6.11 4.13 3.45
N GLY A 104 -6.38 4.54 2.23
CA GLY A 104 -5.78 5.73 1.63
C GLY A 104 -6.84 6.48 0.83
N GLY A 105 -6.57 7.75 0.55
CA GLY A 105 -7.48 8.63 -0.20
C GLY A 105 -6.69 9.53 -1.14
N TYR A 106 -7.30 9.86 -2.28
CA TYR A 106 -6.77 10.82 -3.23
C TYR A 106 -7.69 12.04 -3.31
N LEU A 107 -7.17 13.24 -3.07
CA LEU A 107 -7.89 14.50 -3.19
C LEU A 107 -7.52 15.16 -4.53
N PHE A 108 -8.46 15.22 -5.47
CA PHE A 108 -8.30 16.11 -6.64
C PHE A 108 -8.46 17.57 -6.20
N PRO A 109 -7.69 18.52 -6.77
CA PRO A 109 -7.75 19.96 -6.44
C PRO A 109 -9.08 20.65 -6.82
N TRP A 110 -10.01 19.93 -7.45
CA TRP A 110 -11.38 20.39 -7.71
C TRP A 110 -12.39 19.72 -6.76
N ASN A 111 -11.98 19.53 -5.50
CA ASN A 111 -12.76 19.22 -4.30
C ASN A 111 -13.96 18.28 -4.54
N ASP A 112 -13.81 17.01 -4.16
CA ASP A 112 -14.84 16.22 -3.44
C ASP A 112 -14.67 14.71 -3.61
N ILE A 113 -13.65 14.19 -4.30
CA ILE A 113 -13.45 12.74 -4.41
C ILE A 113 -12.65 12.25 -3.19
N LEU A 114 -13.29 11.48 -2.30
CA LEU A 114 -12.61 10.63 -1.33
C LEU A 114 -12.79 9.19 -1.81
N VAL A 115 -11.78 8.62 -2.45
CA VAL A 115 -11.76 7.18 -2.73
C VAL A 115 -11.04 6.48 -1.59
N ASN A 116 -11.80 5.86 -0.70
CA ASN A 116 -11.24 4.87 0.20
C ASN A 116 -11.01 3.59 -0.59
N TYR A 117 -9.94 2.87 -0.28
CA TYR A 117 -9.77 1.52 -0.80
C TYR A 117 -9.58 0.52 0.34
N ASN A 118 -9.94 -0.73 0.09
CA ASN A 118 -9.72 -1.85 0.99
C ASN A 118 -9.01 -2.97 0.22
N VAL A 119 -8.01 -3.59 0.84
CA VAL A 119 -7.30 -4.75 0.27
C VAL A 119 -7.72 -6.01 1.04
N ASN A 120 -8.33 -6.96 0.35
CA ASN A 120 -8.56 -8.30 0.87
C ASN A 120 -7.31 -9.15 0.62
N VAL A 121 -6.49 -9.39 1.63
CA VAL A 121 -5.21 -10.12 1.45
C VAL A 121 -5.37 -11.59 1.11
N SER A 122 -6.52 -12.20 1.40
CA SER A 122 -6.77 -13.60 1.08
C SER A 122 -7.06 -13.81 -0.40
N THR A 123 -7.69 -12.83 -1.04
CA THR A 123 -8.03 -12.86 -2.47
C THR A 123 -7.13 -11.97 -3.31
N GLY A 124 -6.45 -11.01 -2.72
CA GLY A 124 -5.67 -9.97 -3.40
C GLY A 124 -6.53 -8.85 -4.00
N GLU A 125 -7.84 -8.84 -3.75
CA GLU A 125 -8.75 -7.86 -4.33
C GLU A 125 -8.61 -6.50 -3.65
N VAL A 126 -8.57 -5.44 -4.46
CA VAL A 126 -8.60 -4.06 -3.97
C VAL A 126 -9.89 -3.40 -4.41
N THR A 127 -10.72 -3.08 -3.42
CA THR A 127 -12.02 -2.46 -3.60
C THR A 127 -11.89 -0.96 -3.42
N PHE A 128 -12.34 -0.17 -4.40
CA PHE A 128 -12.41 1.28 -4.35
C PHE A 128 -13.83 1.72 -4.01
N HIS A 129 -13.97 2.65 -3.06
CA HIS A 129 -15.22 3.16 -2.54
C HIS A 129 -15.29 4.66 -2.81
N ASN A 130 -16.21 5.09 -3.69
CA ASN A 130 -16.41 6.51 -3.97
C ASN A 130 -17.29 7.14 -2.88
N MET A 131 -16.68 7.97 -2.02
CA MET A 131 -17.36 8.70 -0.94
C MET A 131 -17.63 10.19 -1.25
N ALA A 132 -17.57 10.61 -2.52
CA ALA A 132 -17.78 12.00 -2.87
C ALA A 132 -19.18 12.51 -2.46
N GLY A 133 -19.29 13.69 -1.86
CA GLY A 133 -20.56 14.22 -1.33
C GLY A 133 -21.46 14.93 -2.35
N ARG A 134 -20.97 15.21 -3.56
CA ARG A 134 -21.76 15.82 -4.65
C ARG A 134 -22.10 14.81 -5.72
N ASN A 135 -23.38 14.76 -6.05
CA ASN A 135 -23.92 14.12 -7.24
C ASN A 135 -23.60 15.01 -8.46
N ASN A 136 -22.32 15.17 -8.81
CA ASN A 136 -22.01 15.70 -10.12
C ASN A 136 -22.25 14.56 -11.11
N THR A 137 -23.13 14.79 -12.08
CA THR A 137 -23.36 13.86 -13.19
C THR A 137 -22.08 13.60 -14.01
N THR A 138 -21.01 14.35 -13.77
CA THR A 138 -19.63 14.04 -14.13
C THR A 138 -19.04 13.06 -13.11
N GLN A 139 -19.42 11.81 -13.33
CA GLN A 139 -18.77 10.60 -12.87
C GLN A 139 -17.23 10.72 -12.91
N ILE A 140 -16.50 9.83 -12.22
CA ILE A 140 -15.04 9.79 -12.40
C ILE A 140 -14.76 9.26 -13.81
N ASP A 141 -14.78 10.16 -14.79
CA ASP A 141 -14.83 9.83 -16.21
C ASP A 141 -13.65 8.95 -16.62
N ALA A 142 -13.86 8.16 -17.67
CA ALA A 142 -12.86 7.30 -18.27
C ALA A 142 -11.57 8.10 -18.55
N GLY A 143 -10.47 7.72 -17.91
CA GLY A 143 -9.16 8.35 -18.13
C GLY A 143 -8.60 9.18 -16.96
N ASN A 144 -9.27 9.21 -15.82
CA ASN A 144 -8.70 9.79 -14.61
C ASN A 144 -7.73 8.83 -13.91
N ASP A 145 -6.60 9.38 -13.47
CA ASP A 145 -5.55 8.67 -12.76
C ASP A 145 -5.78 8.75 -11.24
N PHE A 146 -5.64 7.62 -10.52
CA PHE A 146 -5.67 7.56 -9.05
C PHE A 146 -4.30 7.22 -8.48
N ASN A 147 -3.81 8.05 -7.56
CA ASN A 147 -2.56 7.77 -6.88
C ASN A 147 -2.79 6.83 -5.69
N ILE A 148 -1.98 5.77 -5.61
CA ILE A 148 -1.79 5.00 -4.40
C ILE A 148 -0.37 5.29 -3.94
N SER A 149 -0.17 6.15 -2.94
CA SER A 149 1.17 6.65 -2.58
C SER A 149 1.88 5.83 -1.51
N SER A 150 1.12 5.14 -0.65
CA SER A 150 1.65 4.15 0.26
C SER A 150 0.52 3.35 0.89
N ILE A 151 0.76 2.05 0.99
CA ILE A 151 -0.05 1.12 1.77
C ILE A 151 0.93 0.46 2.73
N PHE A 152 0.62 0.46 4.02
CA PHE A 152 1.37 -0.32 5.00
C PHE A 152 0.52 -1.54 5.36
N ILE A 153 0.96 -2.67 4.86
CA ILE A 153 0.38 -3.99 5.11
C ILE A 153 1.48 -4.72 5.89
N GLY A 154 1.31 -4.85 7.21
CA GLY A 154 2.28 -5.42 8.15
C GLY A 154 1.78 -6.67 8.87
#